data_AF-A0A2S5MEC7-F1
#
_entry.id   AF-A0A2S5MEC7-F1
#
_cell.length_a   1.000
_cell.length_b   1.000
_cell.length_c   1.000
_cell.angle_alpha   90.00
_cell.angle_beta   90.00
_cell.angle_gamma   90.00
#
_symmetry.space_group_name_H-M   'P 1'
#
loop_
_entity.id
_entity.type
_entity.pdbx_description
1 polymer ?
#
loop_
_entity_poly.entity_id
_entity_poly.type
_entity_poly.pdbx_seq_one_letter_code
_entity_poly.pdbx_strand_id
1 'polypeptide(L)'
;MDPKRPWDCADMSQVRSEIDRIDAQLVDLIAERFGYVDRAWQLKMNSTEGAVVPWRIQQVIDRVKAQATDKGLPPEMVEMVGAQWRNMIGWFVQYEEEKLRKAHEANAAKGSEPRGA
;
A
#
# COMPACT_ATOMS: atom_id res chain seq x y z
N MET A 1 -9.95 -4.22 26.54
CA MET A 1 -8.94 -5.13 27.09
C MET A 1 -7.68 -4.92 26.29
N ASP A 2 -6.53 -4.84 26.96
CA ASP A 2 -5.25 -4.77 26.25
C ASP A 2 -5.01 -6.09 25.49
N PRO A 3 -4.35 -6.02 24.31
CA PRO A 3 -3.98 -7.22 23.56
C PRO A 3 -3.21 -8.22 24.42
N LYS A 4 -3.53 -9.51 24.30
CA LYS A 4 -2.73 -10.53 24.96
C LYS A 4 -1.36 -10.65 24.31
N ARG A 5 -0.31 -10.84 25.12
CA ARG A 5 1.00 -11.21 24.59
C ARG A 5 0.95 -12.67 24.11
N PRO A 6 1.78 -13.07 23.14
CA PRO A 6 1.77 -14.44 22.63
C PRO A 6 1.88 -15.51 23.73
N TRP A 7 2.75 -15.30 24.72
CA TRP A 7 2.95 -16.22 25.85
C TRP A 7 1.87 -16.18 26.94
N ASP A 8 0.93 -15.23 26.87
CA ASP A 8 -0.22 -15.13 27.79
C ASP A 8 -1.48 -15.83 27.23
N CYS A 9 -1.41 -16.37 26.00
CA CYS A 9 -2.48 -17.14 25.39
C CYS A 9 -2.50 -18.56 25.96
N ALA A 10 -3.63 -18.95 26.58
CA ALA A 10 -3.76 -20.25 27.24
C ALA A 10 -4.13 -21.40 26.28
N ASP A 11 -4.64 -21.06 25.09
CA ASP A 11 -5.13 -22.02 24.11
C ASP A 11 -5.08 -21.45 22.67
N MET A 12 -5.31 -22.32 21.68
CA MET A 12 -5.29 -21.94 20.26
C MET A 12 -6.43 -21.01 19.85
N SER A 13 -7.54 -20.98 20.58
CA SER A 13 -8.63 -20.03 20.29
C SER A 13 -8.17 -18.61 20.57
N GLN A 14 -7.50 -18.40 21.70
CA GLN A 14 -6.96 -17.10 22.08
C GLN A 14 -5.89 -16.62 21.10
N VAL A 15 -4.99 -17.52 20.68
CA VAL A 15 -3.98 -17.21 19.65
C VAL A 15 -4.64 -16.74 18.36
N ARG A 16 -5.65 -17.46 17.87
CA ARG A 16 -6.37 -17.10 16.65
C ARG A 16 -7.08 -15.75 16.76
N SER A 17 -7.75 -15.49 17.89
CA SER A 17 -8.40 -14.19 18.11
C SER A 17 -7.42 -13.01 18.11
N GLU A 18 -6.21 -13.19 18.64
CA GLU A 18 -5.18 -12.14 18.58
C GLU A 18 -4.59 -11.97 17.18
N ILE A 19 -4.46 -13.05 16.40
CA ILE A 19 -4.07 -12.98 14.98
C ILE A 19 -5.15 -12.23 14.18
N ASP A 20 -6.42 -12.60 14.32
CA ASP A 20 -7.53 -11.94 13.63
C ASP A 20 -7.57 -10.43 13.94
N ARG A 21 -7.30 -10.06 15.21
CA ARG A 21 -7.18 -8.66 15.62
C ARG A 21 -6.02 -7.95 14.92
N ILE A 22 -4.85 -8.59 14.82
CA ILE A 22 -3.69 -8.02 14.13
C ILE A 22 -3.99 -7.86 12.64
N ASP A 23 -4.59 -8.87 12.00
CA ASP A 23 -4.93 -8.85 10.59
C ASP A 23 -5.92 -7.73 10.26
N ALA A 24 -6.93 -7.51 11.12
CA ALA A 24 -7.83 -6.37 10.99
C ALA A 24 -7.06 -5.02 11.02
N GLN A 25 -6.13 -4.86 11.96
CA GLN A 25 -5.31 -3.64 12.05
C GLN A 25 -4.39 -3.48 10.84
N LEU A 26 -3.84 -4.58 10.31
CA LEU A 26 -3.02 -4.53 9.09
C LEU A 26 -3.86 -4.05 7.89
N VAL A 27 -5.09 -4.54 7.75
CA VAL A 27 -6.01 -4.10 6.69
C VAL A 27 -6.33 -2.61 6.82
N ASP A 28 -6.64 -2.13 8.03
CA ASP A 28 -6.89 -0.72 8.29
C ASP A 28 -5.69 0.16 7.90
N LEU A 29 -4.48 -0.25 8.29
CA LEU A 29 -3.24 0.47 7.95
C LEU A 29 -2.93 0.44 6.45
N ILE A 30 -3.23 -0.66 5.76
CA ILE A 30 -3.09 -0.75 4.30
C ILE A 30 -4.07 0.22 3.62
N ALA A 31 -5.31 0.29 4.08
CA ALA A 31 -6.31 1.21 3.55
C ALA A 31 -5.90 2.69 3.77
N GLU A 32 -5.42 3.03 4.96
CA GLU A 32 -4.89 4.36 5.25
C GLU A 32 -3.70 4.70 4.35
N ARG A 33 -2.73 3.77 4.24
CA ARG A 33 -1.58 3.93 3.35
C ARG A 33 -2.00 4.15 1.91
N PHE A 34 -3.01 3.43 1.44
CA PHE A 34 -3.56 3.59 0.10
C PHE A 34 -4.14 5.00 -0.10
N GLY A 35 -4.88 5.54 0.87
CA GLY A 35 -5.39 6.91 0.84
C GLY A 35 -4.30 7.97 0.65
N TYR A 36 -3.13 7.80 1.27
CA TYR A 36 -1.99 8.69 1.05
C TYR A 36 -1.40 8.56 -0.36
N VAL A 37 -1.43 7.37 -0.97
CA VAL A 37 -0.95 7.17 -2.34
C VAL A 37 -1.89 7.82 -3.34
N ASP A 38 -3.20 7.66 -3.18
CA ASP A 38 -4.20 8.38 -3.99
C ASP A 38 -4.01 9.89 -3.87
N ARG A 39 -3.83 10.40 -2.63
CA ARG A 39 -3.55 11.83 -2.43
C ARG A 39 -2.26 12.28 -3.12
N ALA A 40 -1.18 11.49 -3.01
CA ALA A 40 0.08 11.79 -3.67
C ALA A 40 -0.09 11.86 -5.19
N TRP A 41 -0.92 10.99 -5.76
CA TRP A 41 -1.21 10.98 -7.19
C TRP A 41 -1.95 12.24 -7.65
N GLN A 42 -2.99 12.65 -6.94
CA GLN A 42 -3.73 13.90 -7.21
C GLN A 42 -2.81 15.13 -7.18
N LEU A 43 -1.81 15.14 -6.29
CA LEU A 43 -0.81 16.20 -6.23
C LEU A 43 0.17 16.14 -7.41
N LYS A 44 0.56 14.92 -7.82
CA LYS A 44 1.53 14.69 -8.89
C LYS A 44 1.01 14.98 -10.30
N MET A 45 -0.30 15.03 -10.51
CA MET A 45 -0.89 15.48 -11.78
C MET A 45 -0.47 16.91 -12.17
N ASN A 46 0.04 17.69 -11.22
CA ASN A 46 0.55 19.05 -11.44
C ASN A 46 2.09 19.15 -11.33
N SER A 47 2.81 18.02 -11.28
CA SER A 47 4.27 17.98 -11.02
C SER A 47 5.05 17.33 -12.15
N THR A 48 6.30 17.75 -12.34
CA THR A 48 7.24 17.24 -13.36
C THR A 48 7.95 15.94 -12.96
N GLU A 49 7.86 15.51 -11.71
CA GLU A 49 8.65 14.38 -11.16
C GLU A 49 8.13 12.99 -11.60
N GLY A 50 6.97 12.96 -12.25
CA GLY A 50 6.32 11.73 -12.68
C GLY A 50 5.67 10.95 -11.54
N ALA A 51 4.77 10.07 -11.96
CA ALA A 51 4.01 9.15 -11.13
C ALA A 51 4.89 8.28 -10.21
N VAL A 52 5.88 7.61 -10.81
CA VAL A 52 6.72 6.59 -10.19
C VAL A 52 8.12 7.14 -9.94
N VAL A 53 8.58 7.06 -8.70
CA VAL A 53 9.90 7.59 -8.28
C VAL A 53 10.76 6.42 -7.75
N PRO A 54 11.60 5.80 -8.58
CA PRO A 54 12.29 4.54 -8.24
C PRO A 54 13.14 4.62 -6.98
N TRP A 55 13.91 5.70 -6.81
CA TRP A 55 14.76 5.88 -5.62
C TRP A 55 13.93 5.92 -4.33
N ARG A 56 12.73 6.49 -4.37
CA ARG A 56 11.84 6.59 -3.22
C ARG A 56 11.24 5.22 -2.87
N ILE A 57 10.91 4.42 -3.88
CA ILE A 57 10.43 3.04 -3.68
C ILE A 57 11.50 2.21 -2.98
N GLN A 58 12.74 2.25 -3.48
CA GLN A 58 13.87 1.55 -2.85
C GLN A 58 14.06 1.98 -1.40
N GLN A 59 14.05 3.29 -1.14
CA GLN A 59 14.17 3.82 0.22
C GLN A 59 13.06 3.34 1.16
N VAL A 60 11.81 3.21 0.70
CA VAL A 60 10.72 2.65 1.52
C VAL A 60 11.02 1.20 1.87
N ILE A 61 11.43 0.39 0.89
CA ILE A 61 11.72 -1.04 1.07
C ILE A 61 12.88 -1.23 2.05
N ASP A 62 13.95 -0.47 1.91
CA ASP A 62 15.12 -0.57 2.80
C ASP A 62 14.75 -0.24 4.24
N ARG A 63 13.91 0.79 4.44
CA ARG A 63 13.44 1.17 5.79
C ARG A 63 12.62 0.09 6.46
N VAL A 64 11.69 -0.55 5.73
CA VAL A 64 10.86 -1.61 6.33
C VAL A 64 11.64 -2.89 6.58
N LYS A 65 12.64 -3.18 5.74
CA LYS A 65 13.58 -4.28 5.99
C LYS A 65 14.42 -4.01 7.24
N ALA A 66 14.97 -2.79 7.37
CA ALA A 66 15.70 -2.40 8.58
C ALA A 66 14.83 -2.50 9.84
N GLN A 67 13.59 -2.01 9.78
CA GLN A 67 12.64 -2.12 10.89
C GLN A 67 12.31 -3.59 11.24
N ALA A 68 12.17 -4.46 10.25
CA ALA A 68 11.96 -5.90 10.47
C ALA A 68 13.17 -6.54 11.16
N THR A 69 14.38 -6.19 10.74
CA THR A 69 15.64 -6.62 11.38
C THR A 69 15.71 -6.16 12.83
N ASP A 70 15.41 -4.89 13.11
CA ASP A 70 15.46 -4.31 14.46
C ASP A 70 14.42 -4.95 15.41
N LYS A 71 13.35 -5.53 14.86
CA LYS A 71 12.36 -6.31 15.60
C LYS A 71 12.79 -7.76 15.84
N GLY A 72 13.97 -8.16 15.38
CA GLY A 72 14.52 -9.50 15.55
C GLY A 72 13.90 -10.56 14.65
N LEU A 73 13.29 -10.16 13.52
CA LEU A 73 12.78 -11.13 12.56
C LEU A 73 13.93 -11.89 11.88
N PRO A 74 13.76 -13.20 11.60
CA PRO A 74 14.73 -13.98 10.83
C PRO A 74 14.99 -13.38 9.44
N PRO A 75 16.19 -13.58 8.85
CA PRO A 75 16.56 -13.01 7.56
C PRO A 75 15.54 -13.29 6.44
N GLU A 76 15.01 -14.50 6.35
CA GLU A 76 13.99 -14.90 5.38
C GLU A 76 12.68 -14.11 5.55
N MET A 77 12.31 -13.79 6.79
CA MET A 77 11.13 -12.98 7.10
C MET A 77 11.36 -11.50 6.76
N VAL A 78 12.57 -10.98 6.95
CA VAL A 78 12.95 -9.63 6.52
C VAL A 78 12.82 -9.48 5.00
N GLU A 79 13.29 -10.47 4.23
CA GLU A 79 13.12 -10.46 2.78
C GLU A 79 11.67 -10.58 2.36
N MET A 80 10.89 -11.43 3.04
CA MET A 80 9.44 -11.53 2.82
C MET A 80 8.76 -10.18 3.06
N VAL A 81 9.06 -9.48 4.16
CA VAL A 81 8.55 -8.12 4.43
C VAL A 81 8.89 -7.18 3.27
N GLY A 82 10.15 -7.14 2.83
CA GLY A 82 10.55 -6.32 1.68
C GLY A 82 9.78 -6.65 0.40
N ALA A 83 9.53 -7.93 0.14
CA ALA A 83 8.75 -8.39 -1.01
C ALA A 83 7.28 -7.94 -0.94
N GLN A 84 6.65 -7.99 0.24
CA GLN A 84 5.27 -7.52 0.40
C GLN A 84 5.14 -6.03 0.16
N TRP A 85 6.12 -5.22 0.58
CA TRP A 85 6.12 -3.79 0.25
C TRP A 85 6.30 -3.53 -1.24
N ARG A 86 7.16 -4.29 -1.93
CA ARG A 86 7.29 -4.22 -3.40
C ARG A 86 5.96 -4.53 -4.09
N ASN A 87 5.31 -5.63 -3.70
CA ASN A 87 4.04 -6.06 -4.27
C ASN A 87 2.94 -5.01 -4.06
N MET A 88 2.79 -4.53 -2.83
CA MET A 88 1.78 -3.50 -2.49
C MET A 88 2.02 -2.20 -3.27
N ILE A 89 3.27 -1.72 -3.35
CA ILE A 89 3.60 -0.52 -4.12
C ILE A 89 3.30 -0.72 -5.60
N GLY A 90 3.71 -1.86 -6.17
CA GLY A 90 3.46 -2.18 -7.58
C GLY A 90 1.96 -2.18 -7.91
N TRP A 91 1.15 -2.79 -7.04
CA TRP A 91 -0.31 -2.79 -7.21
C TRP A 91 -0.91 -1.38 -7.14
N PHE A 92 -0.49 -0.54 -6.19
CA PHE A 92 -0.98 0.84 -6.10
C PHE A 92 -0.65 1.69 -7.34
N VAL A 93 0.56 1.54 -7.89
CA VAL A 93 0.98 2.23 -9.11
C VAL A 93 0.08 1.81 -10.28
N GLN A 94 -0.09 0.50 -10.49
CA GLN A 94 -0.92 -0.03 -11.58
C GLN A 94 -2.37 0.43 -11.47
N TYR A 95 -2.93 0.42 -10.26
CA TYR A 95 -4.30 0.88 -10.01
C TYR A 95 -4.50 2.34 -10.41
N GLU A 96 -3.58 3.23 -10.03
CA GLU A 96 -3.68 4.66 -10.36
C GLU A 96 -3.42 4.96 -11.84
N GLU A 97 -2.48 4.26 -12.49
CA GLU A 97 -2.24 4.35 -13.93
C GLU A 97 -3.51 3.99 -14.74
N GLU A 98 -4.18 2.91 -14.36
CA GLU A 98 -5.42 2.45 -14.98
C GLU A 98 -6.57 3.45 -14.77
N LYS A 99 -6.66 4.06 -13.58
CA LYS A 99 -7.64 5.10 -13.26
C LYS A 99 -7.43 6.36 -14.10
N LEU A 100 -6.18 6.79 -14.31
CA LEU A 100 -5.88 7.90 -15.24
C LEU A 100 -6.25 7.58 -16.68
N ARG A 101 -5.90 6.38 -17.16
CA ARG A 101 -6.22 5.93 -18.52
C ARG A 101 -7.72 6.06 -18.78
N LYS A 102 -8.55 5.54 -17.87
CA LYS A 102 -10.02 5.66 -17.92
C LYS A 102 -10.50 7.11 -17.88
N ALA A 103 -9.90 7.96 -17.04
CA ALA A 103 -10.26 9.38 -16.97
C ALA A 103 -9.96 10.11 -18.29
N HIS A 104 -8.82 9.81 -18.92
CA HIS A 104 -8.46 10.37 -20.23
C HIS A 104 -9.41 9.91 -21.34
N GLU A 105 -9.78 8.63 -21.38
CA GLU A 105 -10.75 8.08 -22.33
C GLU A 105 -12.13 8.73 -22.20
N ALA A 106 -12.62 8.91 -20.96
CA ALA A 106 -13.88 9.58 -20.70
C ALA A 106 -13.88 11.05 -21.13
N ASN A 107 -12.75 11.76 -20.95
CA ASN A 107 -12.61 13.15 -21.39
C ASN A 107 -12.56 13.26 -22.92
N ALA A 108 -11.90 12.33 -23.61
CA ALA A 108 -11.87 12.28 -25.07
C ALA A 108 -13.27 12.05 -25.67
N ALA A 109 -14.06 11.14 -25.10
CA ALA A 109 -15.42 10.86 -25.55
C ALA A 109 -16.38 12.05 -25.36
N LYS A 110 -16.22 12.84 -24.29
CA LYS A 110 -17.00 14.07 -24.06
C LYS A 110 -16.60 15.23 -24.98
N GLY A 111 -15.33 15.30 -25.39
CA GLY A 111 -14.85 16.31 -26.34
C GLY A 111 -15.29 16.09 -27.78
N SER A 112 -15.77 14.89 -28.12
CA SER A 112 -16.23 14.51 -29.46
C SER A 112 -17.74 14.70 -29.72
N GLU A 113 -18.52 15.18 -28.75
CA GLU A 113 -19.92 15.55 -29.00
C GLU A 113 -19.96 16.76 -29.97
N PRO A 114 -20.66 16.65 -31.12
CA PRO A 114 -20.76 17.77 -32.05
C PRO A 114 -21.50 18.92 -31.36
N ARG A 115 -20.85 20.08 -31.26
CA ARG A 115 -21.55 21.34 -30.98
C ARG A 115 -22.58 21.52 -32.10
N GLY A 116 -23.85 21.36 -31.74
CA GLY A 116 -24.99 21.31 -32.65
C GLY A 116 -25.03 22.47 -33.64
N ALA A 117 -25.54 22.12 -34.82
CA ALA A 117 -25.85 22.98 -35.97
C ALA A 117 -26.86 24.09 -35.65
#